data_AF-A0A8J9UXG7-F1
#
_entry.id   AF-A0A8J9UXG7-F1
#
_cell.length_a   1.000
_cell.length_b   1.000
_cell.length_c   1.000
_cell.angle_alpha   90.00
_cell.angle_beta   90.00
_cell.angle_gamma   90.00
#
_symmetry.space_group_name_H-M   'P 1'
#
loop_
_entity.id
_entity.type
_entity.pdbx_description
1 polymer ?
#
loop_
_entity_poly.entity_id
_entity_poly.type
_entity_poly.pdbx_seq_one_letter_code
_entity_poly.pdbx_strand_id
1 'polypeptide(L)'
;MAEFQAGMNEDNVYGRTAKLTGVSESTIRRIVDEGFKNGGKFSTPGKHRKGRPTKHIDDFDICSIRQKVQFFYTVQKEVPTLRKLLAVVINIANKLQYIIIRHQLKSNVFGILVEISWKANVVHHYQ
;
A
#
# COMPACT_ATOMS: atom_id res chain seq x y z
N MET A 1 -20.68 45.79 -6.47
CA MET A 1 -21.11 44.80 -7.46
C MET A 1 -20.34 45.08 -8.73
N ALA A 2 -19.17 44.45 -8.91
CA ALA A 2 -18.29 44.75 -10.05
C ALA A 2 -18.74 43.98 -11.30
N GLU A 3 -18.69 44.68 -12.42
CA GLU A 3 -19.37 44.43 -13.68
C GLU A 3 -18.89 43.18 -14.42
N PHE A 4 -19.83 42.50 -15.08
CA PHE A 4 -19.61 41.35 -15.95
C PHE A 4 -19.26 41.86 -17.37
N GLN A 5 -17.99 42.18 -17.64
CA GLN A 5 -17.54 42.41 -19.02
C GLN A 5 -17.39 41.06 -19.76
N ALA A 6 -18.43 40.68 -20.48
CA ALA A 6 -18.39 39.69 -21.54
C ALA A 6 -17.82 40.32 -22.83
N GLY A 7 -16.50 40.30 -22.94
CA GLY A 7 -15.78 40.49 -24.20
C GLY A 7 -14.87 39.28 -24.41
N MET A 8 -15.44 38.17 -24.89
CA MET A 8 -14.70 36.92 -25.09
C MET A 8 -14.18 36.86 -26.52
N ASN A 9 -12.89 37.18 -26.72
CA ASN A 9 -12.19 36.84 -27.96
C ASN A 9 -12.24 35.32 -28.15
N GLU A 10 -12.85 34.85 -29.24
CA GLU A 10 -12.91 33.43 -29.62
C GLU A 10 -11.50 32.82 -29.78
N ASP A 11 -10.50 33.67 -30.06
CA ASP A 11 -9.13 33.26 -30.38
C ASP A 11 -8.33 32.75 -29.17
N ASN A 12 -8.71 33.11 -27.92
CA ASN A 12 -7.96 32.70 -26.72
C ASN A 12 -8.73 31.69 -25.84
N VAL A 13 -8.99 30.52 -26.43
CA VAL A 13 -9.64 29.38 -25.76
C VAL A 13 -8.92 28.96 -24.47
N TYR A 14 -7.58 28.99 -24.48
CA TYR A 14 -6.76 28.57 -23.33
C TYR A 14 -6.89 29.53 -22.14
N GLY A 15 -6.82 30.84 -22.37
CA GLY A 15 -6.95 31.85 -21.31
C GLY A 15 -8.34 31.88 -20.69
N ARG A 16 -9.40 31.69 -21.48
CA ARG A 16 -10.77 31.55 -20.96
C ARG A 16 -10.91 30.32 -20.07
N THR A 17 -10.39 29.17 -20.54
CA THR A 17 -10.44 27.92 -19.79
C THR A 17 -9.66 28.04 -18.48
N ALA A 18 -8.49 28.69 -18.50
CA ALA A 18 -7.68 28.97 -17.31
C ALA A 18 -8.46 29.78 -16.27
N LYS A 19 -9.08 30.88 -16.70
CA LYS A 19 -9.86 31.76 -15.82
C LYS A 19 -11.07 31.06 -15.19
N LEU A 20 -11.75 30.18 -15.95
CA LEU A 20 -12.92 29.46 -15.46
C LEU A 20 -12.57 28.30 -14.51
N THR A 21 -11.48 27.59 -14.80
CA THR A 21 -11.06 26.40 -14.04
C THR A 21 -10.14 26.72 -12.86
N GLY A 22 -9.59 27.94 -12.81
CA GLY A 22 -8.60 28.34 -11.81
C GLY A 22 -7.23 27.68 -12.02
N VAL A 23 -7.00 27.10 -13.20
CA VAL A 23 -5.78 26.37 -13.55
C VAL A 23 -4.94 27.21 -14.51
N SER A 24 -3.60 27.10 -14.44
CA SER A 24 -2.73 27.85 -15.35
C SER A 24 -2.94 27.45 -16.82
N GLU A 25 -2.79 28.41 -17.75
CA GLU A 25 -2.82 28.13 -19.19
C GLU A 25 -1.81 27.04 -19.60
N SER A 26 -0.63 27.04 -18.96
CA SER A 26 0.42 26.04 -19.23
C SER A 26 -0.03 24.61 -18.91
N THR A 27 -0.84 24.44 -17.87
CA THR A 27 -1.39 23.14 -17.49
C THR A 27 -2.45 22.69 -18.49
N ILE A 28 -3.32 23.60 -18.93
CA ILE A 28 -4.35 23.30 -19.92
C ILE A 28 -3.70 22.89 -21.25
N ARG A 29 -2.66 23.61 -21.70
CA ARG A 29 -1.89 23.22 -22.89
C ARG A 29 -1.28 21.82 -22.73
N ARG A 30 -0.66 21.52 -21.59
CA ARG A 30 -0.13 20.18 -21.30
C ARG A 30 -1.19 19.08 -21.39
N ILE A 31 -2.38 19.32 -20.84
CA ILE A 31 -3.50 18.36 -20.90
C ILE A 31 -3.95 18.16 -22.34
N VAL A 32 -4.14 19.24 -23.09
CA VAL A 32 -4.55 19.17 -24.50
C VAL A 32 -3.51 18.40 -25.33
N ASP A 33 -2.22 18.72 -25.16
CA ASP A 33 -1.12 18.02 -25.84
C ASP A 33 -1.05 16.53 -25.46
N GLU A 34 -1.29 16.18 -24.20
CA GLU A 34 -1.37 14.78 -23.75
C GLU A 34 -2.53 14.05 -24.41
N GLY A 35 -3.71 14.68 -24.47
CA GLY A 35 -4.89 14.14 -25.14
C GLY A 35 -4.65 13.88 -26.62
N PHE A 36 -4.01 14.81 -27.33
CA PHE A 36 -3.63 14.64 -28.74
C PHE A 36 -2.64 13.48 -28.94
N LYS A 37 -1.57 13.44 -28.14
CA LYS A 37 -0.52 12.42 -28.27
C LYS A 37 -0.99 11.01 -27.93
N ASN A 38 -1.92 10.89 -27.00
CA ASN A 38 -2.38 9.61 -26.49
C ASN A 38 -3.76 9.17 -27.04
N GLY A 39 -4.29 9.85 -28.07
CA GLY A 39 -5.60 9.52 -28.64
C GLY A 39 -6.76 9.63 -27.64
N GLY A 40 -6.69 10.61 -26.74
CA GLY A 40 -7.66 10.84 -25.67
C GLY A 40 -7.43 10.02 -24.39
N LYS A 41 -6.37 9.21 -24.32
CA LYS A 41 -6.05 8.42 -23.12
C LYS A 41 -5.11 9.17 -22.17
N PHE A 42 -5.66 9.65 -21.06
CA PHE A 42 -4.88 10.33 -20.03
C PHE A 42 -4.23 9.35 -19.06
N SER A 43 -2.97 9.60 -18.71
CA SER A 43 -2.24 8.80 -17.73
C SER A 43 -2.43 9.41 -16.34
N THR A 44 -3.25 8.75 -15.51
CA THR A 44 -3.44 9.21 -14.12
C THR A 44 -2.17 8.93 -13.29
N PRO A 45 -1.64 9.94 -12.57
CA PRO A 45 -0.52 9.73 -11.66
C PRO A 45 -0.79 8.57 -10.71
N GLY A 46 0.18 7.66 -10.57
CA GLY A 46 0.10 6.53 -9.65
C GLY A 46 -0.56 5.26 -10.21
N LYS A 47 -1.29 5.30 -11.32
CA LYS A 47 -1.96 4.11 -11.90
C LYS A 47 -0.97 3.04 -12.38
N HIS A 48 0.17 3.46 -12.90
CA HIS A 48 1.25 2.57 -13.34
C HIS A 48 2.35 2.38 -12.29
N ARG A 49 2.14 2.82 -11.05
CA ARG A 49 3.13 2.63 -9.99
C ARG A 49 3.24 1.14 -9.71
N LYS A 50 4.40 0.55 -10.01
CA LYS A 50 4.69 -0.86 -9.69
C LYS A 50 4.49 -1.07 -8.19
N GLY A 51 3.71 -2.08 -7.84
CA GLY A 51 3.53 -2.50 -6.45
C GLY A 51 4.87 -2.91 -5.83
N ARG A 52 4.91 -2.98 -4.49
CA ARG A 52 6.09 -3.48 -3.78
C ARG A 52 6.31 -4.96 -4.18
N PRO A 53 7.55 -5.39 -4.48
CA PRO A 53 7.80 -6.77 -4.88
C PRO A 53 7.35 -7.75 -3.79
N THR A 54 6.62 -8.79 -4.19
CA THR A 54 6.30 -9.94 -3.34
C THR A 54 7.33 -11.04 -3.62
N LYS A 55 7.74 -11.77 -2.58
CA LYS A 55 8.56 -12.98 -2.69
C LYS A 55 7.67 -14.15 -2.31
N HIS A 56 7.81 -15.23 -3.06
CA HIS A 56 7.23 -16.51 -2.67
C HIS A 56 7.95 -16.99 -1.40
N ILE A 57 7.18 -17.25 -0.35
CA ILE A 57 7.66 -17.85 0.89
C ILE A 57 7.27 -19.32 0.80
N ASP A 58 8.25 -20.22 0.89
CA ASP A 58 8.02 -21.66 0.82
C ASP A 58 7.37 -22.18 2.11
N ASP A 59 6.73 -23.35 2.05
CA ASP A 59 6.04 -23.96 3.19
C ASP A 59 6.99 -24.23 4.36
N PHE A 60 8.27 -24.50 4.07
CA PHE A 60 9.31 -24.63 5.09
C PHE A 60 9.54 -23.33 5.87
N ASP A 61 9.62 -22.21 5.17
CA ASP A 61 9.80 -20.89 5.79
C ASP A 61 8.58 -20.52 6.64
N ILE A 62 7.37 -20.84 6.15
CA ILE A 62 6.11 -20.63 6.88
C ILE A 62 6.11 -21.46 8.18
N CYS A 63 6.50 -22.74 8.11
CA CYS A 63 6.61 -23.61 9.29
C CYS A 63 7.61 -23.07 10.31
N SER A 64 8.78 -22.60 9.83
CA SER A 64 9.84 -22.03 10.67
C SER A 64 9.38 -20.76 11.40
N ILE A 65 8.67 -19.87 10.70
CA ILE A 65 8.09 -18.66 11.29
C ILE A 65 7.04 -19.02 12.33
N ARG A 66 6.15 -19.98 12.04
CA ARG A 66 5.10 -20.43 12.97
C ARG A 66 5.69 -20.96 14.27
N GLN A 67 6.74 -21.77 14.19
CA GLN A 67 7.40 -22.31 15.38
C GLN A 67 8.02 -21.21 16.25
N LYS A 68 8.65 -20.20 15.63
CA LYS A 68 9.19 -19.05 16.36
C LYS A 68 8.09 -18.19 17.00
N VAL A 69 6.99 -17.96 16.31
CA VAL A 69 5.81 -17.25 16.87
C VAL A 69 5.27 -18.04 18.08
N GLN A 70 5.13 -19.36 17.96
CA GLN A 70 4.65 -20.22 19.03
C GLN A 70 5.56 -20.15 20.27
N PHE A 71 6.88 -20.13 20.08
CA PHE A 71 7.85 -19.99 21.17
C PHE A 71 7.65 -18.71 22.01
N PHE A 72 7.25 -17.59 21.39
CA PHE A 72 6.94 -16.37 22.14
C PHE A 72 5.73 -16.55 23.07
N TYR A 73 4.69 -17.24 22.61
CA TYR A 73 3.50 -17.50 23.43
C TYR A 73 3.71 -18.60 24.48
N THR A 74 4.48 -19.64 24.17
CA THR A 74 4.64 -20.79 25.07
C THR A 74 5.74 -20.58 26.10
N VAL A 75 6.91 -20.09 25.67
CA VAL A 75 8.10 -19.97 26.51
C VAL A 75 8.24 -18.57 27.09
N GLN A 76 8.16 -17.53 26.26
CA GLN A 76 8.34 -16.14 26.72
C GLN A 76 7.09 -15.58 27.42
N LYS A 77 5.91 -16.16 27.17
CA LYS A 77 4.60 -15.66 27.66
C LYS A 77 4.33 -14.21 27.29
N GLU A 78 4.88 -13.77 26.15
CA GLU A 78 4.74 -12.41 25.65
C GLU A 78 4.05 -12.41 24.30
N VAL A 79 3.20 -11.40 24.04
CA VAL A 79 2.65 -11.18 22.71
C VAL A 79 3.79 -10.64 21.82
N PRO A 80 4.22 -11.40 20.81
CA PRO A 80 5.33 -11.00 19.96
C PRO A 80 4.98 -9.73 19.19
N THR A 81 5.76 -8.68 19.44
CA THR A 81 5.70 -7.46 18.61
C THR A 81 6.39 -7.72 17.27
N LEU A 82 5.93 -7.03 16.21
CA LEU A 82 6.55 -7.12 14.90
C LEU A 82 8.07 -6.91 14.95
N ARG A 83 8.59 -6.03 15.83
CA ARG A 83 10.04 -5.81 15.99
C ARG A 83 10.76 -7.05 16.52
N LYS A 84 10.21 -7.72 17.54
CA LYS A 84 10.78 -8.94 18.13
C LYS A 84 10.75 -10.11 17.14
N LEU A 85 9.65 -10.27 16.40
CA LEU A 85 9.55 -11.29 15.33
C LEU A 85 10.52 -11.02 14.19
N LEU A 86 10.63 -9.76 13.76
CA LEU A 86 11.54 -9.39 12.68
C LEU A 86 12.99 -9.72 13.06
N ALA A 87 13.44 -9.43 14.28
CA ALA A 87 14.81 -9.74 14.71
C ALA A 87 15.13 -11.24 14.63
N VAL A 88 14.17 -12.11 14.99
CA VAL A 88 14.35 -13.56 15.00
C VAL A 88 14.26 -14.15 13.60
N VAL A 89 13.33 -13.67 12.76
CA VAL A 89 13.15 -14.13 11.38
C VAL A 89 14.29 -13.65 10.47
N ILE A 90 14.82 -12.44 10.69
CA ILE A 90 15.96 -11.90 9.92
C ILE A 90 17.26 -12.67 10.19
N ASN A 91 17.45 -13.27 11.38
CA ASN A 91 18.61 -14.14 11.64
C ASN A 91 18.58 -15.44 10.83
N ILE A 92 17.40 -15.84 10.33
CA ILE A 92 17.20 -17.04 9.52
C ILE A 92 17.21 -16.69 8.02
N ALA A 93 16.74 -15.49 7.66
CA ALA A 93 16.59 -15.02 6.29
C ALA A 93 17.62 -13.94 5.92
N ASN A 94 18.55 -14.26 5.00
CA ASN A 94 19.57 -13.35 4.46
C ASN A 94 19.05 -11.91 4.21
N LYS A 95 19.90 -10.92 4.52
CA LYS A 95 19.69 -9.45 4.62
C LYS A 95 18.89 -8.77 3.51
N LEU A 96 18.73 -9.40 2.33
CA LEU A 96 17.94 -8.91 1.19
C LEU A 96 16.42 -9.18 1.29
N GLN A 97 15.96 -9.95 2.29
CA GLN A 97 14.54 -10.34 2.44
C GLN A 97 13.67 -9.36 3.25
N TYR A 98 14.27 -8.32 3.83
CA TYR A 98 13.69 -7.39 4.82
C TYR A 98 12.39 -6.68 4.38
N ILE A 99 12.29 -6.31 3.10
CA ILE A 99 11.21 -5.48 2.55
C ILE A 99 9.90 -6.25 2.39
N ILE A 100 10.00 -7.57 2.20
CA ILE A 100 8.92 -8.45 1.75
C ILE A 100 8.30 -9.17 2.94
N ILE A 101 9.14 -9.65 3.86
CA ILE A 101 8.71 -10.35 5.09
C ILE A 101 7.81 -9.44 5.95
N ARG A 102 8.07 -8.13 6.04
CA ARG A 102 7.27 -7.20 6.86
C ARG A 102 5.80 -7.11 6.41
N HIS A 103 5.51 -7.28 5.13
CA HIS A 103 4.14 -7.23 4.59
C HIS A 103 3.42 -8.58 4.78
N GLN A 104 4.12 -9.69 4.51
CA GLN A 104 3.58 -11.04 4.66
C GLN A 104 3.39 -11.46 6.13
N LEU A 105 4.21 -10.95 7.06
CA LEU A 105 3.97 -11.14 8.49
C LEU A 105 2.67 -10.45 8.94
N LYS A 106 2.28 -9.31 8.36
CA LYS A 106 1.02 -8.65 8.77
C LYS A 106 -0.22 -9.45 8.35
N SER A 107 -0.21 -10.11 7.19
CA SER A 107 -1.32 -10.96 6.73
C SER A 107 -1.33 -12.34 7.39
N ASN A 108 -0.18 -13.02 7.45
CA ASN A 108 -0.13 -14.39 7.98
C ASN A 108 -0.10 -14.44 9.51
N VAL A 109 0.57 -13.51 10.20
CA VAL A 109 0.55 -13.48 11.67
C VAL A 109 -0.83 -13.09 12.18
N PHE A 110 -1.59 -12.24 11.47
CA PHE A 110 -2.98 -11.93 11.86
C PHE A 110 -3.88 -13.17 11.75
N GLY A 111 -3.78 -13.95 10.66
CA GLY A 111 -4.50 -15.21 10.53
C GLY A 111 -4.13 -16.23 11.62
N ILE A 112 -2.84 -16.40 11.89
CA ILE A 112 -2.35 -17.32 12.94
C ILE A 112 -2.76 -16.84 14.35
N LEU A 113 -2.74 -15.52 14.60
CA LEU A 113 -3.20 -14.92 15.86
C LEU A 113 -4.69 -15.16 16.11
N VAL A 114 -5.52 -14.97 15.08
CA VAL A 114 -6.96 -15.23 15.16
C VAL A 114 -7.22 -16.72 15.41
N GLU A 115 -6.48 -17.61 14.74
CA GLU A 115 -6.62 -19.06 14.91
C GLU A 115 -6.17 -19.56 16.29
N ILE A 116 -5.04 -19.04 16.79
CA ILE A 116 -4.54 -19.35 18.15
C ILE A 116 -5.48 -18.78 19.21
N SER A 117 -5.99 -17.56 19.03
CA SER A 117 -6.94 -16.94 19.96
C SER A 117 -8.27 -17.70 19.99
N TRP A 118 -8.77 -18.16 18.84
CA TRP A 118 -9.98 -18.98 18.77
C TRP A 118 -9.77 -20.33 19.47
N LYS A 119 -8.64 -21.00 19.22
CA LYS A 119 -8.28 -22.25 19.89
C LYS A 119 -8.07 -22.10 21.40
N ALA A 120 -7.52 -20.98 21.86
CA ALA A 120 -7.36 -20.69 23.29
C ALA A 120 -8.71 -20.41 23.99
N ASN A 121 -9.65 -19.75 23.31
CA ASN A 121 -10.95 -19.39 23.89
C ASN A 121 -11.94 -20.57 23.94
N VAL A 122 -11.84 -21.53 23.02
CA VAL A 122 -12.63 -22.77 23.04
C VAL A 122 -12.23 -23.68 24.21
N VAL A 123 -10.97 -23.67 24.62
CA VAL A 123 -10.46 -24.49 25.73
C VAL A 123 -10.88 -23.94 27.11
N HIS A 124 -11.16 -22.64 27.23
CA HIS A 124 -11.56 -22.00 28.49
C HIS A 124 -13.03 -22.20 28.89
N HIS A 125 -13.87 -22.81 28.04
CA HIS A 125 -15.30 -23.04 28.33
C HIS A 125 -15.64 -24.48 28.74
N TYR A 126 -14.62 -25.33 28.91
CA TYR A 126 -14.74 -26.75 29.29
C TYR A 126 -13.92 -27.12 30.55
N GLN A 127 -13.67 -26.14 31.43
CA GLN A 127 -13.18 -26.40 32.79
C GLN A 127 -14.11 -25.78 33.82
#